data_AF-A0A7C1JBL9-F1
#
_entry.id   AF-A0A7C1JBL9-F1
#
_cell.length_a   1.000
_cell.length_b   1.000
_cell.length_c   1.000
_cell.angle_alpha   90.00
_cell.angle_beta   90.00
_cell.angle_gamma   90.00
#
_symmetry.space_group_name_H-M   'P 1'
#
loop_
_entity.id
_entity.type
_entity.pdbx_description
1 polymer ?
#
loop_
_entity_poly.entity_id
_entity_poly.type
_entity_poly.pdbx_seq_one_letter_code
_entity_poly.pdbx_strand_id
1 'polypeptide(L)'
;MGRLARAAKIGLMVLGGWVAAQVAVRIWRRLFPAPVSPIVSPIFEAPLREIGQPRHVTFRHIGLGPGMRVLEIGAGDGFYTCEAARLIGPEGRLTAVNSQPRAAALLADRVHREGAANVAVRLAQ
;
A
#
# COMPACT_ATOMS: atom_id res chain seq x y z
N MET A 1 50.87 2.07 -11.24
CA MET A 1 49.88 2.89 -10.50
C MET A 1 48.69 3.43 -11.31
N GLY A 2 48.79 3.70 -12.63
CA GLY A 2 47.74 4.45 -13.34
C GLY A 2 46.40 3.74 -13.65
N ARG A 3 46.37 2.41 -13.77
CA ARG A 3 45.13 1.67 -14.15
C ARG A 3 44.16 1.49 -12.99
N LEU A 4 44.67 1.20 -11.79
CA LEU A 4 43.85 1.04 -10.58
C LEU A 4 43.17 2.35 -10.17
N ALA A 5 43.90 3.46 -10.19
CA ALA A 5 43.35 4.78 -9.88
C ALA A 5 42.27 5.21 -10.88
N ARG A 6 42.44 4.87 -12.17
CA ARG A 6 41.43 5.12 -13.21
C ARG A 6 40.17 4.28 -13.00
N ALA A 7 40.33 3.00 -12.68
CA ALA A 7 39.20 2.11 -12.37
C ALA A 7 38.43 2.58 -11.14
N ALA A 8 39.12 2.96 -10.06
CA ALA A 8 38.51 3.49 -8.84
C ALA A 8 37.72 4.78 -9.11
N LYS A 9 38.28 5.71 -9.90
CA LYS A 9 37.60 6.95 -10.30
C LYS A 9 36.34 6.68 -11.12
N ILE A 10 36.40 5.74 -12.07
CA ILE A 10 35.23 5.33 -12.86
C ILE A 10 34.17 4.73 -11.94
N GLY A 11 34.54 3.83 -11.04
CA GLY A 11 33.62 3.24 -10.06
C GLY A 11 32.94 4.31 -9.20
N LEU A 12 33.69 5.30 -8.71
CA LEU A 12 33.14 6.40 -7.93
C LEU A 12 32.17 7.28 -8.74
N MET A 13 32.48 7.56 -10.02
CA MET A 13 31.59 8.31 -10.90
C MET A 13 30.30 7.55 -11.21
N VAL A 14 30.37 6.24 -11.44
CA VAL A 14 29.20 5.38 -11.65
C VAL A 14 28.33 5.36 -10.39
N LEU A 15 28.94 5.15 -9.22
CA LEU A 15 28.22 5.16 -7.95
C LEU A 15 27.58 6.54 -7.67
N GLY A 16 28.33 7.62 -7.89
CA GLY A 16 27.82 8.98 -7.75
C GLY A 16 26.66 9.28 -8.69
N GLY A 17 26.76 8.87 -9.95
CA GLY A 17 25.67 8.98 -10.93
C GLY A 17 24.43 8.17 -10.53
N TRP A 18 24.62 6.95 -10.04
CA TRP A 18 23.52 6.11 -9.52
C TRP A 18 22.80 6.76 -8.34
N VAL A 19 23.55 7.30 -7.37
CA VAL A 19 22.98 8.03 -6.23
C VAL A 19 22.24 9.28 -6.70
N ALA A 20 22.83 10.08 -7.59
CA ALA A 20 22.19 11.27 -8.14
C ALA A 20 20.87 10.93 -8.86
N ALA A 21 20.84 9.85 -9.65
CA ALA A 21 19.62 9.36 -10.30
C ALA A 21 18.55 8.94 -9.27
N GLN A 22 18.91 8.21 -8.21
CA GLN A 22 18.00 7.82 -7.14
C GLN A 22 17.40 9.02 -6.39
N VAL A 23 18.19 10.10 -6.21
CA VAL A 23 17.72 11.36 -5.63
C VAL A 23 16.78 12.08 -6.60
N ALA A 24 17.15 12.19 -7.87
CA ALA A 24 16.32 12.81 -8.90
C ALA A 24 14.95 12.12 -9.02
N VAL A 25 14.92 10.77 -9.05
CA VAL A 25 13.68 9.99 -9.05
C VAL A 25 12.83 10.26 -7.80
N ARG A 26 13.44 10.36 -6.62
CA ARG A 26 12.72 10.68 -5.37
C ARG A 26 12.12 12.09 -5.39
N ILE A 27 12.86 13.08 -5.89
CA ILE A 27 12.38 14.44 -6.07
C ILE A 27 11.22 14.44 -7.06
N TRP A 28 11.39 13.80 -8.23
CA TRP A 28 10.34 13.66 -9.23
C TRP A 28 9.06 13.05 -8.65
N ARG A 29 9.16 11.93 -7.91
CA ARG A 29 8.02 11.28 -7.28
C ARG A 29 7.33 12.13 -6.20
N ARG A 30 8.05 13.07 -5.58
CA ARG A 30 7.47 14.03 -4.63
C ARG A 30 6.76 15.17 -5.34
N LEU A 31 7.33 15.68 -6.42
CA LEU A 31 6.75 16.79 -7.20
C LEU A 31 5.57 16.33 -8.06
N PHE A 32 5.58 15.08 -8.50
CA PHE A 32 4.57 14.47 -9.35
C PHE A 32 4.06 13.17 -8.72
N PRO A 33 3.29 13.25 -7.61
CA PRO A 33 2.68 12.07 -7.00
C PRO A 33 1.67 11.48 -7.97
N ALA A 34 1.92 10.25 -8.41
CA ALA A 34 1.01 9.50 -9.27
C ALA A 34 0.44 8.31 -8.49
N PRO A 35 -0.82 7.93 -8.75
CA PRO A 35 -1.37 6.68 -8.24
C PRO A 35 -0.55 5.47 -8.69
N VAL A 36 -0.62 4.37 -7.94
CA VAL A 36 0.06 3.12 -8.31
C VAL A 36 -0.46 2.62 -9.66
N SER A 37 0.43 2.12 -10.52
CA SER A 37 0.00 1.56 -11.80
C SER A 37 -0.88 0.34 -11.58
N PRO A 38 -2.02 0.22 -12.30
CA PRO A 38 -2.90 -0.95 -12.21
C PRO A 38 -2.20 -2.28 -12.54
N ILE A 39 -1.09 -2.24 -13.28
CA ILE A 39 -0.29 -3.41 -13.67
C ILE A 39 0.45 -4.00 -12.47
N VAL A 40 0.96 -3.15 -11.58
CA VAL A 40 1.72 -3.58 -10.40
C VAL A 40 0.87 -3.67 -9.15
N SER A 41 -0.34 -3.08 -9.14
CA SER A 41 -1.28 -3.15 -8.01
C SER A 41 -1.46 -4.55 -7.40
N PRO A 42 -1.54 -5.65 -8.18
CA PRO A 42 -1.75 -6.99 -7.61
C PRO A 42 -0.67 -7.46 -6.63
N ILE A 43 0.56 -6.92 -6.69
CA ILE A 43 1.64 -7.29 -5.76
C ILE A 43 1.31 -6.89 -4.32
N PHE A 44 0.49 -5.85 -4.15
CA PHE A 44 0.10 -5.35 -2.83
C PHE A 44 -0.98 -6.20 -2.17
N GLU A 45 -1.65 -7.06 -2.93
CA GLU A 45 -2.71 -7.96 -2.48
C GLU A 45 -2.24 -9.43 -2.48
N ALA A 46 -1.02 -9.69 -2.96
CA ALA A 46 -0.48 -11.02 -3.09
C ALA A 46 -0.34 -11.71 -1.71
N PRO A 47 -0.53 -13.04 -1.62
CA PRO A 47 -0.38 -13.79 -0.37
C PRO A 47 0.99 -13.62 0.30
N LEU A 48 2.03 -13.34 -0.50
CA LEU A 48 3.38 -13.06 -0.01
C LEU A 48 3.43 -11.85 0.94
N ARG A 49 2.49 -10.91 0.83
CA ARG A 49 2.41 -9.77 1.73
C ARG A 49 2.12 -10.20 3.17
N GLU A 50 1.37 -11.27 3.39
CA GLU A 50 1.09 -11.80 4.73
C GLU A 50 2.38 -12.25 5.45
N ILE A 51 3.43 -12.64 4.70
CA ILE A 51 4.71 -13.05 5.28
C ILE A 51 5.47 -11.82 5.82
N GLY A 52 5.48 -10.72 5.07
CA GLY A 52 6.20 -9.50 5.46
C GLY A 52 5.40 -8.55 6.36
N GLN A 53 4.07 -8.56 6.22
CA GLN A 53 3.13 -7.68 6.94
C GLN A 53 1.88 -8.47 7.36
N PRO A 54 2.01 -9.38 8.34
CA PRO A 54 0.88 -10.19 8.77
C PRO A 54 -0.27 -9.32 9.32
N ARG A 55 -1.50 -9.59 8.89
CA ARG A 55 -2.67 -8.75 9.21
C ARG A 55 -2.93 -8.67 10.71
N HIS A 56 -2.89 -9.81 11.38
CA HIS A 56 -3.08 -9.91 12.83
C HIS A 56 -2.05 -9.09 13.63
N VAL A 57 -0.80 -9.00 13.16
CA VAL A 57 0.26 -8.21 13.80
C VAL A 57 -0.07 -6.72 13.67
N THR A 58 -0.47 -6.28 12.48
CA THR A 58 -0.88 -4.89 12.23
C THR A 58 -2.08 -4.52 13.10
N PHE A 59 -3.13 -5.36 13.13
CA PHE A 59 -4.33 -5.10 13.94
C PHE A 59 -4.02 -5.00 15.42
N ARG A 60 -3.16 -5.87 15.94
CA ARG A 60 -2.71 -5.80 17.33
C ARG A 60 -1.93 -4.52 17.63
N HIS A 61 -1.01 -4.11 16.75
CA HIS A 61 -0.22 -2.90 16.97
C HIS A 61 -1.06 -1.62 17.00
N ILE A 62 -2.11 -1.55 16.18
CA ILE A 62 -3.03 -0.40 16.17
C ILE A 62 -4.16 -0.52 17.20
N GLY A 63 -4.21 -1.62 17.97
CA GLY A 63 -5.24 -1.87 18.97
C GLY A 63 -6.64 -2.04 18.39
N LEU A 64 -6.76 -2.60 17.18
CA LEU A 64 -8.05 -2.77 16.53
C LEU A 64 -8.96 -3.73 17.32
N GLY A 65 -10.21 -3.34 17.57
CA GLY A 65 -11.12 -4.13 18.38
C GLY A 65 -12.61 -3.87 18.13
N PRO A 66 -13.49 -4.63 18.83
CA PRO A 66 -14.94 -4.60 18.62
C PRO A 66 -15.56 -3.20 18.80
N GLY A 67 -16.58 -2.90 18.00
CA GLY A 67 -17.35 -1.65 18.05
C GLY A 67 -16.61 -0.41 17.51
N MET A 68 -15.36 -0.55 17.09
CA MET A 68 -14.58 0.59 16.59
C MET A 68 -15.11 1.15 15.27
N ARG A 69 -14.96 2.47 15.12
CA ARG A 69 -15.14 3.16 13.84
C ARG A 69 -13.77 3.38 13.20
N VAL A 70 -13.57 2.79 12.02
CA VAL A 70 -12.26 2.70 11.36
C VAL A 70 -12.31 3.45 10.04
N LEU A 71 -11.28 4.25 9.78
CA LEU A 71 -11.01 4.84 8.46
C LEU A 71 -9.78 4.17 7.87
N GLU A 72 -9.95 3.47 6.76
CA GLU A 72 -8.86 2.85 6.01
C GLU A 72 -8.53 3.70 4.78
N ILE A 73 -7.32 4.27 4.76
CA ILE A 73 -6.84 5.11 3.66
C ILE A 73 -5.98 4.27 2.72
N GLY A 74 -6.34 4.23 1.44
CA GLY A 74 -5.62 3.44 0.45
C GLY A 74 -5.86 1.94 0.64
N ALA A 75 -7.13 1.56 0.82
CA ALA A 75 -7.56 0.18 1.07
C ALA A 75 -7.22 -0.80 -0.07
N GLY A 76 -6.87 -0.28 -1.26
CA GLY A 76 -6.54 -1.13 -2.40
C GLY A 76 -7.73 -2.01 -2.79
N ASP A 77 -7.47 -3.30 -2.99
CA ASP A 77 -8.50 -4.30 -3.30
C ASP A 77 -8.93 -5.08 -2.04
N GLY A 78 -8.49 -4.62 -0.85
CA GLY A 78 -9.07 -5.01 0.43
C GLY A 78 -8.25 -5.98 1.28
N PHE A 79 -6.91 -5.96 1.17
CA PHE A 79 -6.02 -6.84 1.94
C PHE A 79 -6.37 -6.89 3.44
N TYR A 80 -6.54 -5.71 4.07
CA TYR A 80 -6.92 -5.59 5.48
C TYR A 80 -8.43 -5.48 5.69
N THR A 81 -9.15 -4.87 4.73
CA THR A 81 -10.52 -4.39 4.90
C THR A 81 -11.49 -5.41 5.47
N CYS A 82 -11.68 -6.56 4.82
CA CYS A 82 -12.69 -7.53 5.24
C CYS A 82 -12.35 -8.22 6.57
N GLU A 83 -11.06 -8.43 6.85
CA GLU A 83 -10.63 -9.03 8.12
C GLU A 83 -10.74 -8.03 9.29
N ALA A 84 -10.35 -6.78 9.06
CA ALA A 84 -10.58 -5.69 9.99
C ALA A 84 -12.08 -5.52 10.29
N ALA A 85 -12.93 -5.58 9.26
CA ALA A 85 -14.38 -5.51 9.39
C ALA A 85 -14.96 -6.65 10.25
N ARG A 86 -14.42 -7.87 10.12
CA ARG A 86 -14.79 -8.99 11.00
C ARG A 86 -14.35 -8.75 12.44
N LEU A 87 -13.14 -8.24 12.65
CA LEU A 87 -12.57 -8.02 13.99
C LEU A 87 -13.33 -6.94 14.77
N ILE A 88 -13.74 -5.84 14.12
CA ILE A 88 -14.53 -4.80 14.76
C ILE A 88 -16.00 -5.21 15.01
N GLY A 89 -16.45 -6.30 14.42
CA GLY A 89 -17.79 -6.86 14.63
C GLY A 89 -18.93 -6.01 14.02
N PRO A 90 -20.18 -6.49 14.15
CA PRO A 90 -21.35 -5.89 13.51
C PRO A 90 -21.69 -4.49 14.02
N GLU A 91 -21.36 -4.19 15.28
CA GLU A 91 -21.55 -2.86 15.87
C GLU A 91 -20.46 -1.86 15.44
N GLY A 92 -19.34 -2.37 14.92
CA GLY A 92 -18.27 -1.55 14.35
C GLY A 92 -18.63 -1.02 12.96
N ARG A 93 -17.84 -0.06 12.46
CA ARG A 93 -18.00 0.46 11.11
C ARG A 93 -16.65 0.78 10.49
N LEU A 94 -16.41 0.30 9.27
CA LEU A 94 -15.19 0.59 8.52
C LEU A 94 -15.53 1.40 7.27
N THR A 95 -14.84 2.53 7.07
CA THR A 95 -14.91 3.30 5.82
C THR A 95 -13.59 3.14 5.08
N ALA A 96 -13.62 2.54 3.90
CA ALA A 96 -12.46 2.32 3.06
C ALA A 96 -12.42 3.35 1.93
N VAL A 97 -11.34 4.13 1.87
CA VAL A 97 -11.17 5.23 0.92
C VAL A 97 -10.10 4.89 -0.10
N ASN A 98 -10.43 5.05 -1.38
CA ASN A 98 -9.51 4.84 -2.51
C ASN A 98 -9.54 6.05 -3.44
N SER A 99 -8.38 6.48 -3.95
CA SER A 99 -8.31 7.52 -5.00
C SER A 99 -8.51 6.96 -6.41
N GLN A 100 -8.43 5.65 -6.58
CA GLN A 100 -8.55 4.98 -7.87
C GLN A 100 -9.92 4.31 -8.02
N PRO A 101 -10.74 4.69 -9.02
CA PRO A 101 -12.04 4.07 -9.28
C PRO A 101 -11.99 2.55 -9.44
N ARG A 102 -10.97 2.04 -10.14
CA ARG A 102 -10.81 0.60 -10.38
C ARG A 102 -10.61 -0.19 -9.08
N ALA A 103 -9.72 0.26 -8.19
CA ALA A 103 -9.47 -0.41 -6.92
C ALA A 103 -10.71 -0.36 -6.01
N ALA A 104 -11.42 0.78 -5.99
CA ALA A 104 -12.67 0.89 -5.25
C ALA A 104 -13.75 -0.09 -5.74
N ALA A 105 -13.86 -0.30 -7.05
CA ALA A 105 -14.80 -1.29 -7.61
C ALA A 105 -14.42 -2.72 -7.20
N LEU A 106 -13.15 -3.10 -7.33
CA LEU A 106 -12.66 -4.42 -6.91
C LEU A 106 -12.89 -4.67 -5.40
N LEU A 107 -12.68 -3.64 -4.59
CA LEU A 107 -12.96 -3.69 -3.16
C LEU A 107 -14.45 -3.85 -2.88
N ALA A 108 -15.32 -3.11 -3.57
CA ALA A 108 -16.76 -3.22 -3.41
C ALA A 108 -17.26 -4.64 -3.74
N ASP A 109 -16.77 -5.24 -4.82
CA ASP A 109 -17.09 -6.62 -5.21
C ASP A 109 -16.63 -7.61 -4.14
N ARG A 110 -15.43 -7.41 -3.58
CA ARG A 110 -14.90 -8.26 -2.51
C ARG A 110 -15.72 -8.13 -1.23
N VAL A 111 -16.06 -6.92 -0.81
CA VAL A 111 -16.91 -6.64 0.36
C VAL A 111 -18.27 -7.32 0.21
N HIS A 112 -18.87 -7.24 -0.98
CA HIS A 112 -20.13 -7.92 -1.27
C HIS A 112 -19.99 -9.44 -1.19
N ARG A 113 -18.97 -10.01 -1.84
CA ARG A 113 -18.68 -11.46 -1.85
C ARG A 113 -18.38 -12.01 -0.45
N GLU A 114 -17.71 -11.24 0.40
CA GLU A 114 -17.34 -11.66 1.76
C GLU A 114 -18.41 -11.33 2.81
N GLY A 115 -19.52 -10.69 2.42
CA GLY A 115 -20.63 -10.37 3.32
C GLY A 115 -20.28 -9.33 4.40
N ALA A 116 -19.30 -8.47 4.15
CA ALA A 116 -18.84 -7.47 5.13
C ALA A 116 -19.76 -6.24 5.18
N ALA A 117 -20.97 -6.42 5.71
CA ALA A 117 -22.04 -5.41 5.72
C ALA A 117 -21.72 -4.10 6.47
N ASN A 118 -20.74 -4.14 7.37
CA ASN A 118 -20.27 -2.99 8.15
C ASN A 118 -19.16 -2.17 7.44
N VAL A 119 -18.87 -2.45 6.16
CA VAL A 119 -17.89 -1.73 5.34
C VAL A 119 -18.58 -0.76 4.37
N ALA A 120 -18.07 0.47 4.31
CA ALA A 120 -18.45 1.47 3.31
C ALA A 120 -17.25 1.81 2.42
N VAL A 121 -17.35 1.52 1.11
CA VAL A 121 -16.32 1.91 0.13
C VAL A 121 -16.60 3.32 -0.39
N ARG A 122 -15.57 4.16 -0.46
CA ARG A 122 -15.65 5.56 -0.90
C ARG A 122 -14.50 5.91 -1.82
N LEU A 123 -14.78 6.76 -2.81
CA LEU A 123 -13.75 7.42 -3.60
C LEU A 123 -13.27 8.67 -2.88
N ALA A 124 -11.96 8.90 -2.88
CA ALA A 124 -11.39 10.16 -2.45
C ALA A 124 -11.86 11.26 -3.38
N GLN A 125 -12.41 12.34 -2.81
CA GLN A 125 -12.84 13.54 -3.53
C GLN A 125 -11.68 14.49 -3.75
#